data_AF-A0A1R3I4L3-F1
#
_entry.id   AF-A0A1R3I4L3-F1
#
_cell.length_a   1.000
_cell.length_b   1.000
_cell.length_c   1.000
_cell.angle_alpha   90.00
_cell.angle_beta   90.00
_cell.angle_gamma   90.00
#
_symmetry.space_group_name_H-M   'P 1'
#
loop_
_entity.id
_entity.type
_entity.pdbx_description
1 polymer ?
#
loop_
_entity_poly.entity_id
_entity_poly.type
_entity_poly.pdbx_seq_one_letter_code
_entity_poly.pdbx_strand_id
1 'polypeptide(L)'
;MAKNTGARGLRAILESILTEAMYEIPDAKTGSDKVDAVVIDEESVGSTDIPGCGGKILRGDGALERYLAEAKLKDSVENFASVEGELQEGESEVSSRAMSL
;
A
#
# COMPACT_ATOMS: atom_id res chain seq x y z
N MET A 1 2.69 -16.31 -0.55
CA MET A 1 4.04 -16.31 -1.14
C MET A 1 5.13 -16.57 -0.09
N ALA A 2 5.16 -17.76 0.50
CA ALA A 2 6.35 -18.29 1.16
C ALA A 2 6.78 -19.53 0.37
N LYS A 3 7.58 -19.34 -0.69
CA LYS A 3 8.01 -20.44 -1.56
C LYS A 3 9.07 -21.35 -0.90
N ASN A 4 9.35 -21.15 0.40
CA ASN A 4 10.41 -21.83 1.17
C ASN A 4 11.79 -21.81 0.48
N THR A 5 12.04 -20.78 -0.32
CA THR A 5 13.25 -20.63 -1.12
C THR A 5 14.32 -19.78 -0.42
N GLY A 6 14.02 -19.23 0.77
CA GLY A 6 14.86 -18.19 1.39
C GLY A 6 15.13 -17.02 0.45
N ALA A 7 16.31 -16.40 0.58
CA ALA A 7 16.73 -15.27 -0.26
C ALA A 7 16.80 -15.61 -1.76
N ARG A 8 16.94 -16.88 -2.13
CA ARG A 8 16.98 -17.32 -3.54
C ARG A 8 15.69 -16.98 -4.29
N GLY A 9 14.55 -16.95 -3.58
CA GLY A 9 13.26 -16.61 -4.20
C GLY A 9 13.07 -15.13 -4.50
N LEU A 10 13.87 -14.24 -3.91
CA LEU A 10 13.66 -12.81 -4.00
C LEU A 10 13.76 -12.30 -5.44
N ARG A 11 14.73 -12.80 -6.21
CA ARG A 11 14.88 -12.43 -7.63
C ARG A 11 13.61 -12.74 -8.42
N ALA A 12 13.02 -13.91 -8.22
CA ALA A 12 11.81 -14.31 -8.94
C ALA A 12 10.59 -13.47 -8.55
N ILE A 13 10.53 -13.00 -7.30
CA ILE A 13 9.49 -12.08 -6.83
C ILE A 13 9.65 -10.73 -7.52
N LEU A 14 10.85 -10.16 -7.48
CA LEU A 14 11.15 -8.88 -8.14
C LEU A 14 10.90 -8.93 -9.64
N GLU A 15 11.28 -10.03 -10.29
CA GLU A 15 11.01 -10.25 -11.71
C GLU A 15 9.51 -10.23 -11.99
N SER A 16 8.70 -10.97 -11.22
CA SER A 16 7.24 -10.95 -11.38
C SER A 16 6.62 -9.55 -11.20
N ILE A 17 7.15 -8.74 -10.29
CA ILE A 17 6.62 -7.40 -10.00
C ILE A 17 7.02 -6.39 -11.08
N LEU A 18 8.26 -6.47 -11.56
CA LEU A 18 8.88 -5.44 -12.39
C LEU A 18 8.84 -5.73 -13.89
N THR A 19 8.49 -6.95 -14.31
CA THR A 19 8.54 -7.34 -15.73
C THR A 19 7.78 -6.36 -16.62
N GLU A 20 6.54 -5.99 -16.27
CA GLU A 20 5.74 -5.05 -17.05
C GLU A 20 6.39 -3.66 -17.14
N ALA A 21 6.80 -3.10 -16.01
CA ALA A 21 7.49 -1.82 -15.96
C ALA A 21 8.77 -1.81 -16.81
N MET A 22 9.53 -2.92 -16.80
CA MET A 22 10.74 -3.06 -17.60
C MET A 22 10.46 -3.09 -19.11
N TYR A 23 9.28 -3.50 -19.55
CA TYR A 23 8.88 -3.39 -20.97
C TYR A 23 8.41 -1.99 -21.34
N GLU A 24 7.79 -1.27 -20.41
CA GLU A 24 7.21 0.06 -20.66
C GLU A 24 8.21 1.21 -20.57
N ILE A 25 9.20 1.14 -19.68
CA ILE A 25 10.22 2.20 -19.49
C ILE A 25 11.10 2.43 -20.74
N PRO A 26 11.57 1.40 -21.46
CA PRO A 26 12.43 1.60 -22.62
C PRO A 26 11.75 2.29 -23.81
N ASP A 27 10.42 2.41 -23.79
CA ASP A 27 9.68 3.06 -24.86
C ASP A 27 9.87 4.58 -24.77
N ALA A 28 10.35 5.20 -25.86
CA ALA A 28 10.68 6.63 -25.96
C ALA A 28 9.42 7.51 -26.04
N LYS A 29 8.38 7.17 -25.27
CA LYS A 29 7.14 7.93 -25.15
C LYS A 29 7.47 9.30 -24.58
N THR A 30 6.96 10.35 -25.23
CA THR A 30 7.19 11.75 -24.86
C THR A 30 5.91 12.37 -24.31
N GLY A 31 6.02 13.37 -23.44
CA GLY A 31 4.88 14.10 -22.89
C GLY A 31 4.04 13.24 -21.92
N SER A 32 2.72 13.19 -22.13
CA SER A 32 1.77 12.51 -21.22
C SER A 32 2.00 11.01 -21.06
N ASP A 33 2.66 10.38 -22.04
CA ASP A 33 2.79 8.93 -22.10
C ASP A 33 4.13 8.43 -21.56
N LYS A 34 5.05 9.36 -21.30
CA LYS A 34 6.35 9.12 -20.67
C LYS A 34 6.12 8.51 -19.29
N VAL A 35 6.85 7.43 -18.99
CA VAL A 35 6.89 6.88 -17.62
C VAL A 35 7.70 7.83 -16.75
N ASP A 36 7.07 8.37 -15.71
CA ASP A 36 7.67 9.31 -14.77
C ASP A 36 8.23 8.58 -13.55
N ALA A 37 7.51 7.56 -13.06
CA ALA A 37 7.95 6.69 -11.97
C ALA A 37 7.20 5.35 -11.97
N VAL A 38 7.71 4.38 -11.19
CA VAL A 38 7.04 3.11 -10.90
C VAL A 38 6.98 2.94 -9.39
N VAL A 39 5.78 2.76 -8.84
CA VAL A 39 5.55 2.60 -7.40
C VAL A 39 5.32 1.14 -7.07
N ILE A 40 6.06 0.65 -6.07
CA ILE A 40 5.92 -0.70 -5.52
C ILE A 40 5.45 -0.58 -4.08
N ASP A 41 4.21 -0.99 -3.82
CA ASP A 41 3.53 -0.99 -2.52
C ASP A 41 3.13 -2.43 -2.12
N GLU A 42 2.38 -2.58 -1.02
CA GLU A 42 1.90 -3.89 -0.56
C GLU A 42 1.00 -4.58 -1.61
N GLU A 43 0.13 -3.80 -2.27
CA GLU A 43 -0.76 -4.30 -3.34
C GLU A 43 0.05 -4.88 -4.52
N SER A 44 1.19 -4.24 -4.83
CA SER A 44 2.10 -4.67 -5.90
C SER A 44 2.69 -6.07 -5.63
N VAL A 45 2.96 -6.39 -4.37
CA VAL A 45 3.53 -7.69 -3.95
C VAL A 45 2.43 -8.74 -3.74
N GLY A 46 1.26 -8.32 -3.27
CA GLY A 46 0.15 -9.20 -2.91
C GLY A 46 0.35 -9.91 -1.58
N SER A 47 -0.56 -10.84 -1.28
CA SER A 47 -0.60 -11.56 0.00
C SER A 47 -0.15 -13.01 -0.15
N THR A 48 -0.42 -13.84 0.86
CA THR A 48 -0.05 -15.25 0.77
C THR A 48 -0.80 -15.99 -0.33
N ASP A 49 -2.08 -15.66 -0.47
CA ASP A 49 -3.05 -16.37 -1.29
C ASP A 49 -3.46 -15.58 -2.54
N ILE A 50 -3.17 -14.28 -2.57
CA ILE A 50 -3.53 -13.38 -3.66
C ILE A 50 -2.26 -12.89 -4.34
N PRO A 51 -2.07 -13.12 -5.65
CA PRO A 51 -0.94 -12.56 -6.37
C PRO A 51 -1.03 -11.04 -6.42
N GLY A 52 0.11 -10.36 -6.30
CA GLY A 52 0.17 -8.91 -6.44
C GLY A 52 -0.15 -8.44 -7.86
N CYS A 53 -0.50 -7.16 -7.98
CA CYS A 53 -0.83 -6.54 -9.27
C CYS A 53 0.39 -6.05 -10.07
N GLY A 54 1.61 -6.23 -9.56
CA GLY A 54 2.82 -5.69 -10.17
C GLY A 54 3.02 -4.20 -9.87
N GLY A 55 4.07 -3.61 -10.43
CA GLY A 55 4.39 -2.20 -10.17
C GLY A 55 3.41 -1.22 -10.81
N LYS A 56 2.97 -0.22 -10.05
CA LYS A 56 2.08 0.85 -10.51
C LYS A 56 2.87 1.88 -11.34
N ILE A 57 2.65 1.90 -12.65
CA ILE A 57 3.36 2.78 -13.59
C ILE A 57 2.69 4.15 -13.62
N LEU A 58 3.41 5.19 -13.20
CA LEU A 58 2.95 6.58 -13.23
C LEU A 58 3.41 7.24 -14.55
N ARG A 59 2.46 7.84 -15.27
CA ARG A 59 2.70 8.44 -16.59
C ARG A 59 2.41 9.93 -16.63
N GLY A 60 3.17 10.60 -17.48
CA GLY A 60 3.11 12.03 -17.73
C GLY A 60 3.96 12.81 -16.74
N ASP A 61 4.38 14.00 -17.15
CA ASP A 61 5.25 14.82 -16.33
C ASP A 61 4.58 15.18 -14.99
N GLY A 62 5.35 15.11 -13.91
CA GLY A 62 4.88 15.44 -12.57
C GLY A 62 3.89 14.43 -11.97
N ALA A 63 3.87 13.19 -12.47
CA ALA A 63 2.95 12.16 -12.00
C ALA A 63 3.37 11.62 -10.63
N LEU A 64 4.68 11.50 -10.39
CA LEU A 64 5.20 11.10 -9.09
C LEU A 64 4.82 12.10 -7.99
N GLU A 65 5.00 13.40 -8.23
CA GLU A 65 4.69 14.46 -7.28
C GLU A 65 3.20 14.47 -6.93
N ARG A 66 2.33 14.30 -7.93
CA ARG A 66 0.88 14.18 -7.73
C ARG A 66 0.54 12.97 -6.88
N TYR A 67 1.12 11.81 -7.19
CA TYR A 67 0.92 10.58 -6.42
C TYR A 67 1.34 10.75 -4.95
N LEU A 68 2.51 11.35 -4.69
CA LEU A 68 3.00 11.58 -3.33
C LEU A 68 2.18 12.61 -2.57
N ALA A 69 1.64 13.63 -3.25
CA ALA A 69 0.74 14.60 -2.63
C ALA A 69 -0.60 13.96 -2.21
N GLU A 70 -1.16 13.09 -3.06
CA GLU A 70 -2.38 12.34 -2.76
C GLU A 70 -2.17 11.34 -1.62
N ALA A 71 -1.04 10.60 -1.63
CA ALA A 71 -0.70 9.67 -0.56
C ALA A 71 -0.61 10.38 0.81
N LYS A 72 0.06 11.55 0.87
CA LYS A 72 0.15 12.35 2.10
C LYS A 72 -1.22 12.85 2.60
N LEU A 73 -2.13 13.19 1.68
CA LEU A 73 -3.49 13.56 2.05
C LEU A 73 -4.25 12.37 2.63
N LYS A 74 -4.10 11.19 2.03
CA LYS A 74 -4.75 9.97 2.50
C LYS A 74 -4.26 9.58 3.90
N ASP A 75 -2.96 9.61 4.14
CA ASP A 75 -2.36 9.36 5.46
C ASP A 75 -2.89 10.33 6.52
N SER A 76 -3.06 11.61 6.16
CA SER A 76 -3.65 12.61 7.06
C SER A 76 -5.09 12.25 7.42
N VAL A 77 -5.93 11.89 6.45
CA VAL A 77 -7.34 11.53 6.67
C VAL A 77 -7.48 10.24 7.49
N GLU A 78 -6.65 9.23 7.24
CA GLU A 78 -6.64 7.99 8.02
C GLU A 78 -6.22 8.25 9.48
N ASN A 79 -5.28 9.18 9.71
CA ASN A 79 -4.89 9.60 11.05
C ASN A 79 -6.03 10.36 11.79
N PHE A 80 -6.83 11.16 11.08
CA PHE A 80 -8.01 11.82 11.67
C PHE A 80 -9.14 10.82 11.99
N ALA A 81 -9.42 9.86 11.10
CA ALA A 81 -10.42 8.82 11.33
C ALA A 81 -10.06 7.88 12.51
N SER A 82 -8.76 7.67 12.74
CA SER A 82 -8.25 6.89 13.88
C SER A 82 -8.49 7.58 15.23
N VAL A 83 -8.53 8.92 15.26
CA VAL A 83 -8.79 9.70 16.49
C VAL A 83 -10.28 9.76 16.82
N GLU A 84 -11.15 9.67 15.82
CA GLU A 84 -12.61 9.65 16.03
C GLU A 84 -13.13 8.31 16.57
N GLY A 85 -12.35 7.23 16.44
CA GLY A 85 -12.64 5.91 17.01
C GLY A 85 -12.29 5.71 18.49
N GLU A 86 -11.50 6.61 19.10
CA GLU A 86 -11.08 6.51 20.51
C GLU A 86 -11.88 7.40 21.48
N LEU A 87 -12.90 8.12 21.00
CA LEU A 87 -13.75 9.00 21.84
C LEU A 87 -15.07 8.35 22.29
N GLN A 88 -15.19 7.02 22.21
CA GLN A 88 -16.41 6.30 22.59
C GLN A 88 -16.15 5.04 23.43
N GLU A 89 -15.22 5.12 24.40
CA GLU A 89 -15.22 4.26 25.59
C GLU A 89 -15.06 5.13 26.86
N GLY A 90 -15.93 6.14 26.99
CA GLY A 90 -16.21 6.77 28.28
C GLY A 90 -17.48 6.15 28.86
N GLU A 91 -17.42 5.79 30.14
CA GLU A 91 -18.54 5.51 31.05
C GLU A 91 -19.34 4.19 30.91
N SER A 92 -18.88 3.13 31.58
CA SER A 92 -19.82 2.19 32.21
C SER A 92 -19.38 1.88 33.64
N GLU A 93 -20.08 2.50 34.57
CA GLU A 93 -19.96 2.41 36.02
C GLU A 93 -20.22 0.98 36.50
N VAL A 94 -19.23 0.31 37.10
CA VAL A 94 -19.45 -1.01 37.72
C VAL A 94 -19.80 -0.83 39.20
N SER A 95 -21.06 -0.45 39.47
CA SER A 95 -21.64 -0.49 40.82
C SER A 95 -21.86 -1.94 41.25
N SER A 96 -20.89 -2.50 41.97
CA SER A 96 -20.93 -3.90 42.44
C SER A 96 -21.72 -3.99 43.74
N ARG A 97 -22.93 -4.58 43.68
CA ARG A 97 -23.75 -4.91 44.86
C ARG A 97 -23.50 -6.36 45.25
N ALA A 98 -22.87 -6.59 46.41
CA ALA A 98 -22.71 -7.92 47.00
C ALA A 98 -24.05 -8.43 47.56
N MET A 99 -24.43 -9.67 47.22
CA MET A 99 -25.55 -10.38 47.83
C MET A 99 -25.02 -11.40 48.84
N SER A 100 -25.59 -11.35 50.04
CA SER A 100 -25.32 -12.25 51.18
C SER A 100 -25.87 -13.67 50.93
N LEU A 101 -25.19 -14.66 51.51
CA LEU A 101 -25.77 -15.93 51.97
C LEU A 101 -25.37 -16.14 53.44
#